data_AF-A0AAW8NJH1-F1
#
_entry.id   AF-A0AAW8NJH1-F1
#
_cell.length_a   1.000
_cell.length_b   1.000
_cell.length_c   1.000
_cell.angle_alpha   90.00
_cell.angle_beta   90.00
_cell.angle_gamma   90.00
#
_symmetry.space_group_name_H-M   'P 1'
#
loop_
_entity.id
_entity.type
_entity.pdbx_description
1 polymer ?
#
loop_
_entity_poly.entity_id
_entity_poly.type
_entity_poly.pdbx_seq_one_letter_code
_entity_poly.pdbx_strand_id
1 'polypeptide(L)'
;MLDAICLIDEAAPITYSVFRFQKLSEIDIERFRQALVCPACGGKAYYRKASKDGKAACFGSRYHKADCTEFRPSAAKEREEAHAIEVNQLIVDSDSMVIDFNRQPRLKPRAATTERRAKTKPSTAEVDQLEQRELDNPAKESIGDLSAQNSKAPEVQNDKLMPDKRIANTGLEKILHSLLRGSELATSDLWVYTDSKYRWRAKNLFVNFADAEPTEKGAPRMYWGTISHTDKEGLWLNPADSKDVGIPIDGIAAELKQRFGLSDRRDFEGAGIILLGKCFWNKAKNRKIIQLWNKDLKRMFISKVDEDE
;
A
#
# COMPACT_ATOMS: atom_id res chain seq x y z
N MET A 1 -15.08 -15.95 2.57
CA MET A 1 -15.14 -17.36 2.15
C MET A 1 -14.99 -18.27 3.36
N LEU A 2 -15.76 -19.36 3.45
CA LEU A 2 -15.74 -20.29 4.60
C LEU A 2 -14.89 -21.54 4.39
N ASP A 3 -14.61 -21.90 3.13
CA ASP A 3 -13.84 -23.07 2.76
C ASP A 3 -12.72 -22.70 1.78
N ALA A 4 -11.55 -23.31 1.89
CA ALA A 4 -10.45 -23.17 0.95
C ALA A 4 -9.89 -24.54 0.57
N ILE A 5 -9.44 -24.69 -0.68
CA ILE A 5 -8.75 -25.89 -1.14
C ILE A 5 -7.26 -25.71 -0.87
N CYS A 6 -6.64 -26.65 -0.15
CA CYS A 6 -5.19 -26.71 0.00
C CYS A 6 -4.60 -27.60 -1.08
N LEU A 7 -3.71 -27.04 -1.90
CA LEU A 7 -3.00 -27.70 -3.01
C LEU A 7 -1.57 -28.10 -2.64
N ILE A 8 -1.29 -28.35 -1.36
CA ILE A 8 0.08 -28.75 -0.97
C ILE A 8 0.47 -30.13 -1.51
N ASP A 9 -0.52 -31.00 -1.64
CA ASP A 9 -0.44 -32.24 -2.41
C ASP A 9 -1.38 -32.08 -3.61
N GLU A 10 -0.82 -31.78 -4.77
CA GLU A 10 -1.59 -31.59 -6.01
C GLU A 10 -2.34 -32.86 -6.43
N ALA A 11 -1.87 -34.05 -6.01
CA ALA A 11 -2.52 -35.32 -6.31
C ALA A 11 -3.73 -35.60 -5.40
N ALA A 12 -3.79 -34.97 -4.22
CA ALA A 12 -4.85 -35.16 -3.24
C ALA A 12 -5.24 -33.83 -2.56
N PRO A 13 -5.88 -32.89 -3.31
CA PRO A 13 -6.27 -31.60 -2.77
C PRO A 13 -7.30 -31.76 -1.64
N ILE A 14 -7.08 -31.07 -0.51
CA ILE A 14 -7.95 -31.14 0.66
C ILE A 14 -8.73 -29.83 0.81
N THR A 15 -10.06 -29.92 0.88
CA THR A 15 -10.90 -28.78 1.24
C THR A 15 -10.98 -28.65 2.76
N TYR A 16 -10.52 -27.51 3.27
CA TYR A 16 -10.63 -27.16 4.67
C TYR A 16 -11.74 -26.11 4.86
N SER A 17 -12.60 -26.34 5.86
CA SER A 17 -13.39 -25.27 6.44
C SER A 17 -12.58 -24.48 7.46
N VAL A 18 -12.93 -23.22 7.68
CA VAL A 18 -12.28 -22.36 8.69
C VAL A 18 -12.20 -23.07 10.05
N PHE A 19 -13.28 -23.75 10.47
CA PHE A 19 -13.34 -24.46 11.75
C PHE A 19 -12.36 -25.63 11.84
N ARG A 20 -12.14 -26.36 10.73
CA ARG A 20 -11.15 -27.45 10.68
C ARG A 20 -9.74 -26.89 10.61
N PHE A 21 -9.53 -25.87 9.80
CA PHE A 21 -8.22 -25.27 9.59
C PHE A 21 -7.67 -24.61 10.87
N GLN A 22 -8.53 -23.93 11.62
CA GLN A 22 -8.15 -23.27 12.87
C GLN A 22 -7.73 -24.25 13.98
N LYS A 23 -8.13 -25.53 13.89
CA LYS A 23 -7.77 -26.57 14.86
C LYS A 23 -6.44 -27.27 14.55
N LEU A 24 -5.84 -26.99 13.39
CA LEU A 24 -4.54 -27.53 13.03
C LEU A 24 -3.45 -26.95 13.94
N SER A 25 -2.31 -27.65 14.02
CA SER A 25 -1.14 -27.11 14.73
C SER A 25 -0.65 -25.83 14.03
N GLU A 26 0.03 -24.94 14.76
CA GLU A 26 0.62 -23.73 14.15
C GLU A 26 1.59 -24.07 13.00
N ILE A 27 2.27 -25.22 13.10
CA ILE A 27 3.18 -25.72 12.08
C ILE A 27 2.41 -26.10 10.80
N ASP A 28 1.31 -26.84 10.95
CA ASP A 28 0.48 -27.25 9.82
C ASP A 28 -0.25 -26.06 9.19
N ILE A 29 -0.75 -25.13 10.00
CA ILE A 29 -1.34 -23.87 9.52
C ILE A 29 -0.31 -23.12 8.67
N GLU A 30 0.91 -22.91 9.18
CA GLU A 30 1.97 -22.18 8.47
C GLU A 30 2.38 -22.87 7.18
N ARG A 31 2.35 -24.21 7.17
CA ARG A 31 2.67 -25.02 5.99
C ARG A 31 1.55 -24.95 4.94
N PHE A 32 0.30 -25.18 5.32
CA PHE A 32 -0.82 -25.33 4.38
C PHE A 32 -1.35 -24.00 3.85
N ARG A 33 -1.26 -22.93 4.65
CA ARG A 33 -1.75 -21.60 4.27
C ARG A 33 -1.15 -21.03 3.00
N GLN A 34 0.06 -21.48 2.63
CA GLN A 34 0.79 -20.99 1.47
C GLN A 34 0.26 -21.59 0.15
N ALA A 35 -0.54 -22.66 0.25
CA ALA A 35 -1.09 -23.40 -0.88
C ALA A 35 -2.62 -23.35 -0.92
N LEU A 36 -3.24 -22.33 -0.34
CA LEU A 36 -4.70 -22.19 -0.31
C LEU A 36 -5.20 -21.52 -1.59
N VAL A 37 -6.31 -22.02 -2.13
CA VAL A 37 -7.05 -21.42 -3.24
C VAL A 37 -8.55 -21.40 -2.99
N CYS A 38 -9.23 -20.46 -3.65
CA CYS A 38 -10.68 -20.36 -3.69
C CYS A 38 -11.28 -21.61 -4.36
N PRO A 39 -12.28 -22.28 -3.75
CA PRO A 39 -12.92 -23.44 -4.36
C PRO A 39 -13.74 -23.09 -5.60
N ALA A 40 -14.23 -21.85 -5.71
CA ALA A 40 -15.07 -21.42 -6.84
C ALA A 40 -14.26 -20.98 -8.06
N CYS A 41 -13.23 -20.14 -7.88
CA CYS A 41 -12.50 -19.55 -9.00
C CYS A 41 -11.03 -19.98 -9.12
N GLY A 42 -10.51 -20.77 -8.18
CA GLY A 42 -9.10 -21.19 -8.12
C GLY A 42 -8.11 -20.07 -7.76
N GLY A 43 -8.60 -18.87 -7.44
CA GLY A 43 -7.75 -17.74 -7.06
C GLY A 43 -7.03 -18.00 -5.74
N LYS A 44 -5.75 -17.59 -5.64
CA LYS A 44 -4.95 -17.77 -4.41
C LYS A 44 -5.64 -17.17 -3.20
N ALA A 45 -5.72 -17.94 -2.13
CA ALA A 45 -6.37 -17.57 -0.88
C ALA A 45 -5.35 -17.48 0.27
N TYR A 46 -5.73 -16.78 1.33
CA TYR A 46 -5.00 -16.74 2.59
C TYR A 46 -5.94 -17.05 3.75
N TYR A 47 -5.35 -17.54 4.83
CA TYR A 47 -6.04 -17.77 6.09
C TYR A 47 -5.81 -16.60 7.05
N ARG A 48 -6.90 -16.06 7.61
CA ARG A 48 -6.88 -15.04 8.67
C ARG A 48 -7.46 -15.64 9.95
N LYS A 49 -6.73 -15.54 11.06
CA LYS A 49 -7.29 -15.91 12.39
C LYS A 49 -8.28 -14.88 12.89
N ALA A 50 -9.05 -15.26 13.89
CA ALA A 50 -9.93 -14.33 14.59
C ALA A 50 -9.13 -13.13 15.13
N SER A 51 -9.66 -11.92 14.95
CA SER A 51 -9.00 -10.70 15.41
C SER A 51 -9.21 -10.51 16.93
N LYS A 52 -8.35 -9.69 17.54
CA LYS A 52 -8.51 -9.29 18.95
C LYS A 52 -9.80 -8.48 19.15
N ASP A 53 -10.27 -7.79 18.11
CA ASP A 53 -11.49 -6.99 18.10
C ASP A 53 -12.76 -7.82 17.84
N GLY A 54 -12.68 -9.15 17.88
CA GLY A 54 -13.83 -10.06 17.87
C GLY A 54 -14.30 -10.52 16.49
N LYS A 55 -13.58 -10.23 15.42
CA LYS A 55 -13.92 -10.74 14.08
C LYS A 55 -13.52 -12.20 13.96
N ALA A 56 -14.39 -13.03 13.39
CA ALA A 56 -14.12 -14.45 13.21
C ALA A 56 -12.92 -14.71 12.27
N ALA A 57 -12.34 -15.91 12.37
CA ALA A 57 -11.38 -16.39 11.39
C ALA A 57 -12.08 -16.59 10.04
N CYS A 58 -11.36 -16.37 8.94
CA CYS A 58 -11.90 -16.55 7.60
C CYS A 58 -10.80 -16.94 6.60
N PHE A 59 -11.23 -17.44 5.45
CA PHE A 59 -10.40 -17.44 4.25
C PHE A 59 -10.76 -16.20 3.42
N GLY A 60 -9.72 -15.52 2.93
CA GLY A 60 -9.83 -14.39 2.03
C GLY A 60 -9.02 -14.62 0.76
N SER A 61 -9.29 -13.84 -0.28
CA SER A 61 -8.50 -13.83 -1.51
C SER A 61 -8.52 -12.45 -2.15
N ARG A 62 -7.33 -11.99 -2.53
CA ARG A 62 -7.15 -10.81 -3.40
C ARG A 62 -7.30 -11.15 -4.90
N TYR A 63 -7.29 -12.43 -5.24
CA TYR A 63 -7.18 -12.96 -6.60
C TYR A 63 -8.48 -13.62 -7.10
N HIS A 64 -9.62 -13.22 -6.56
CA HIS A 64 -10.90 -13.64 -7.11
C HIS A 64 -11.06 -13.16 -8.56
N LYS A 65 -11.66 -14.00 -9.40
CA LYS A 65 -12.19 -13.58 -10.70
C LYS A 65 -13.44 -12.71 -10.48
N ALA A 66 -13.74 -11.81 -11.42
CA ALA A 66 -14.85 -10.87 -11.31
C ALA A 66 -16.23 -11.56 -11.16
N ASP A 67 -16.37 -12.76 -11.71
CA ASP A 67 -17.58 -13.58 -11.72
C ASP A 67 -17.64 -14.63 -10.58
N CYS A 68 -16.70 -14.59 -9.64
CA CYS A 68 -16.60 -15.60 -8.59
C CYS A 68 -17.74 -15.46 -7.56
N THR A 69 -18.44 -16.55 -7.25
CA THR A 69 -19.54 -16.57 -6.25
C THR A 69 -19.08 -16.25 -4.81
N GLU A 70 -17.85 -16.62 -4.48
CA GLU A 70 -17.21 -16.26 -3.20
C GLU A 70 -16.68 -14.82 -3.16
N PHE A 71 -16.77 -14.08 -4.28
CA PHE A 71 -16.34 -12.70 -4.34
C PHE A 71 -17.35 -11.80 -3.61
N ARG A 72 -16.92 -11.28 -2.47
CA ARG A 72 -17.61 -10.19 -1.78
C ARG A 72 -16.73 -8.95 -1.86
N PRO A 73 -17.13 -7.91 -2.64
CA PRO A 73 -16.37 -6.68 -2.71
C PRO A 73 -16.42 -5.99 -1.34
N SER A 74 -15.25 -5.71 -0.77
CA SER A 74 -15.12 -4.84 0.39
C SER A 74 -14.83 -3.43 -0.09
N ALA A 75 -15.04 -2.43 0.77
CA ALA A 75 -14.65 -1.05 0.47
C ALA A 75 -13.14 -0.94 0.11
N ALA A 76 -12.30 -1.86 0.59
CA ALA A 76 -10.90 -1.96 0.20
C ALA A 76 -10.75 -2.32 -1.28
N LYS A 77 -11.47 -3.36 -1.70
CA LYS A 77 -11.42 -3.87 -3.08
C LYS A 77 -11.98 -2.86 -4.07
N GLU A 78 -13.09 -2.19 -3.73
CA GLU A 78 -13.65 -1.11 -4.56
C GLU A 78 -12.66 0.03 -4.75
N ARG A 79 -11.94 0.43 -3.68
CA ARG A 79 -10.86 1.44 -3.79
C ARG A 79 -9.72 0.96 -4.69
N GLU A 80 -9.32 -0.32 -4.57
CA GLU A 80 -8.27 -0.89 -5.41
C GLU A 80 -8.67 -0.92 -6.89
N GLU A 81 -9.91 -1.26 -7.18
CA GLU A 81 -10.46 -1.28 -8.54
C GLU A 81 -10.57 0.13 -9.13
N ALA A 82 -11.05 1.10 -8.36
CA ALA A 82 -11.04 2.51 -8.76
C ALA A 82 -9.62 3.00 -9.07
N HIS A 83 -8.63 2.64 -8.24
CA HIS A 83 -7.22 2.96 -8.51
C HIS A 83 -6.71 2.32 -9.81
N ALA A 84 -7.13 1.09 -10.14
CA ALA A 84 -6.76 0.43 -11.39
C ALA A 84 -7.32 1.15 -12.61
N ILE A 85 -8.60 1.55 -12.55
CA ILE A 85 -9.27 2.33 -13.60
C ILE A 85 -8.56 3.68 -13.79
N GLU A 86 -8.31 4.40 -12.70
CA GLU A 86 -7.61 5.70 -12.75
C GLU A 86 -6.20 5.59 -13.35
N VAL A 87 -5.45 4.54 -13.02
CA VAL A 87 -4.10 4.33 -13.57
C VAL A 87 -4.15 3.94 -15.04
N ASN A 88 -5.10 3.11 -15.46
CA ASN A 88 -5.28 2.79 -16.89
C ASN A 88 -5.64 4.04 -17.70
N GLN A 89 -6.54 4.88 -17.18
CA GLN A 89 -6.86 6.15 -17.82
C GLN A 89 -5.64 7.07 -17.90
N LEU A 90 -4.82 7.13 -16.85
CA LEU A 90 -3.57 7.88 -16.83
C LEU A 90 -2.58 7.40 -17.90
N ILE A 91 -2.46 6.09 -18.11
CA ILE A 91 -1.59 5.51 -19.16
C ILE A 91 -2.00 5.99 -20.55
N VAL A 92 -3.30 6.13 -20.81
CA VAL A 92 -3.83 6.62 -22.08
C VAL A 92 -3.67 8.15 -22.22
N ASP A 93 -3.92 8.90 -21.16
CA ASP A 93 -4.04 10.36 -21.22
C ASP A 93 -2.72 11.11 -21.01
N SER A 94 -1.68 10.44 -20.52
CA SER A 94 -0.42 11.08 -20.09
C SER A 94 0.78 10.46 -20.78
N ASP A 95 1.73 11.31 -21.21
CA ASP A 95 3.03 10.85 -21.70
C ASP A 95 3.96 10.41 -20.57
N SER A 96 3.71 10.90 -19.36
CA SER A 96 4.55 10.62 -18.21
C SER A 96 3.86 10.77 -16.86
N MET A 97 4.42 10.10 -15.86
CA MET A 97 4.05 10.24 -14.46
C MET A 97 5.26 10.41 -13.54
N VAL A 98 5.06 11.07 -12.41
CA VAL A 98 6.01 11.18 -11.31
C VAL A 98 5.49 10.39 -10.12
N ILE A 99 6.36 9.58 -9.52
CA ILE A 99 6.06 8.90 -8.26
C ILE A 99 6.34 9.85 -7.09
N ASP A 100 5.30 10.18 -6.33
CA ASP A 100 5.45 10.93 -5.09
C ASP A 100 5.66 9.97 -3.90
N PHE A 101 6.93 9.86 -3.49
CA PHE A 101 7.36 9.07 -2.33
C PHE A 101 7.01 9.73 -0.98
N ASN A 102 6.70 11.02 -0.95
CA ASN A 102 6.35 11.71 0.30
C ASN A 102 4.86 11.57 0.66
N ARG A 103 4.03 11.09 -0.25
CA ARG A 103 2.61 10.86 0.00
C ARG A 103 2.42 9.80 1.08
N GLN A 104 1.81 10.21 2.20
CA GLN A 104 1.61 9.31 3.34
C GLN A 104 0.44 8.33 3.09
N PRO A 105 0.53 7.11 3.65
CA PRO A 105 -0.60 6.17 3.70
C PRO A 105 -1.79 6.80 4.44
N ARG A 106 -3.00 6.64 3.91
CA ARG A 106 -4.23 6.99 4.65
C ARG A 106 -4.56 5.89 5.66
N LEU A 107 -3.91 5.89 6.82
CA LEU A 107 -4.32 4.99 7.92
C LEU A 107 -5.63 5.50 8.53
N LYS A 108 -6.63 4.61 8.69
CA LYS A 108 -7.82 4.93 9.49
C LYS A 108 -7.34 5.26 10.93
N PRO A 109 -7.75 6.38 11.53
CA PRO A 109 -7.43 6.67 12.92
C PRO A 109 -7.95 5.52 13.80
N ARG A 110 -7.07 4.94 14.62
CA ARG A 110 -7.48 4.02 15.68
C ARG A 110 -8.40 4.80 16.60
N ALA A 111 -9.65 4.36 16.75
CA ALA A 111 -10.60 5.00 17.65
C ALA A 111 -9.95 5.09 19.03
N ALA A 112 -9.66 6.31 19.47
CA ALA A 112 -9.19 6.54 20.82
C ALA A 112 -10.26 5.99 21.77
N THR A 113 -9.88 5.01 22.58
CA THR A 113 -10.67 4.54 23.71
C THR A 113 -10.92 5.75 24.60
N THR A 114 -12.10 6.35 24.45
CA THR A 114 -12.61 7.34 25.38
C THR A 114 -12.95 6.56 26.64
N GLU A 115 -12.00 6.53 27.57
CA GLU A 115 -12.28 6.20 28.96
C GLU A 115 -13.39 7.14 29.43
N ARG A 116 -14.62 6.60 29.53
CA ARG A 116 -15.75 7.30 30.12
C ARG A 116 -15.44 7.53 31.60
N ARG A 117 -14.84 8.67 31.90
CA ARG A 117 -14.76 9.19 33.27
C ARG A 117 -16.18 9.58 33.69
N ALA A 118 -16.80 8.74 34.53
CA ALA A 118 -18.09 9.03 35.15
C ALA A 118 -18.03 10.38 35.87
N LYS A 119 -18.84 11.34 35.43
CA LYS A 119 -19.05 12.62 36.12
C LYS A 119 -20.31 12.50 36.97
N THR A 120 -20.09 12.37 38.27
CA THR A 120 -21.09 12.62 39.32
C THR A 120 -21.40 14.11 39.36
N LYS A 121 -22.69 14.46 39.30
CA LYS A 121 -23.20 15.83 39.54
C LYS A 121 -22.99 16.23 41.01
N PRO A 122 -22.89 17.53 41.30
CA PRO A 122 -23.98 18.15 42.06
C PRO A 122 -24.48 19.49 41.49
N SER A 123 -25.74 19.79 41.82
CA SER A 123 -26.44 21.09 41.75
C SER A 123 -25.80 22.13 42.70
N THR A 124 -25.97 23.45 42.58
CA THR A 124 -27.21 24.27 42.65
C THR A 124 -26.89 25.75 42.31
N ALA A 125 -27.94 26.51 41.91
CA ALA A 125 -28.24 27.98 41.93
C ALA A 125 -27.12 28.99 42.33
N GLU A 126 -27.01 30.22 41.81
CA GLU A 126 -27.96 31.37 41.69
C GLU A 126 -27.46 32.36 40.58
N VAL A 127 -28.27 32.89 39.66
CA VAL A 127 -28.99 34.21 39.62
C VAL A 127 -28.12 35.47 39.78
N ASP A 128 -27.95 36.26 38.70
CA ASP A 128 -28.33 37.70 38.57
C ASP A 128 -27.78 38.33 37.25
N GLN A 129 -28.67 38.81 36.36
CA GLN A 129 -28.98 40.22 36.03
C GLN A 129 -28.00 40.90 35.03
N LEU A 130 -28.50 41.20 33.82
CA LEU A 130 -28.73 42.56 33.25
C LEU A 130 -27.41 43.26 32.87
N GLU A 131 -27.12 43.63 31.62
CA GLU A 131 -27.78 44.72 30.90
C GLU A 131 -27.32 44.79 29.42
N GLN A 132 -28.16 45.46 28.63
CA GLN A 132 -28.05 45.73 27.19
C GLN A 132 -27.01 46.79 26.83
N ARG A 133 -26.56 46.78 25.57
CA ARG A 133 -26.41 47.90 24.58
C ARG A 133 -25.29 47.55 23.59
N GLU A 134 -25.61 47.16 22.35
CA GLU A 134 -25.94 48.01 21.19
C GLU A 134 -24.71 48.59 20.47
N LEU A 135 -24.58 48.20 19.18
CA LEU A 135 -24.10 48.94 17.99
C LEU A 135 -22.67 49.55 18.07
N ASP A 136 -21.76 49.44 17.10
CA ASP A 136 -21.89 49.53 15.65
C ASP A 136 -20.54 49.18 14.97
N ASN A 137 -20.60 48.66 13.75
CA ASN A 137 -19.56 48.71 12.70
C ASN A 137 -19.72 50.10 11.98
N PRO A 138 -18.95 50.57 10.97
CA PRO A 138 -17.89 49.94 10.15
C PRO A 138 -16.74 50.91 9.68
N ALA A 139 -15.99 50.47 8.65
CA ALA A 139 -15.17 51.20 7.66
C ALA A 139 -13.76 51.68 8.10
N LYS A 140 -12.65 51.21 7.48
CA LYS A 140 -12.10 51.41 6.11
C LYS A 140 -11.78 52.87 5.77
N GLU A 141 -10.47 53.17 5.70
CA GLU A 141 -9.73 54.05 4.76
C GLU A 141 -8.23 53.87 5.12
N SER A 142 -7.32 53.40 4.27
CA SER A 142 -6.73 53.91 3.00
C SER A 142 -5.69 55.03 3.18
N ILE A 143 -4.69 55.02 2.28
CA ILE A 143 -3.52 55.92 2.11
C ILE A 143 -2.28 55.50 2.94
N GLY A 144 -1.07 55.31 2.39
CA GLY A 144 -0.58 55.46 1.03
C GLY A 144 0.95 55.28 0.93
N ASP A 145 1.40 55.35 -0.33
CA ASP A 145 2.66 55.89 -0.84
C ASP A 145 3.93 55.04 -1.09
N LEU A 146 4.12 54.78 -2.40
CA LEU A 146 5.29 54.89 -3.29
C LEU A 146 6.73 54.87 -2.72
N SER A 147 7.59 54.02 -3.32
CA SER A 147 8.70 54.50 -4.19
C SER A 147 9.50 53.34 -4.82
N ALA A 148 10.06 53.66 -5.98
CA ALA A 148 10.68 52.79 -6.98
C ALA A 148 12.08 52.25 -6.61
N GLN A 149 12.54 51.17 -7.28
CA GLN A 149 13.65 51.27 -8.24
C GLN A 149 14.00 49.93 -8.93
N ASN A 150 14.49 50.13 -10.14
CA ASN A 150 14.76 49.23 -11.25
C ASN A 150 16.08 48.45 -11.07
N SER A 151 16.14 47.19 -11.51
CA SER A 151 17.41 46.49 -11.83
C SER A 151 17.17 45.35 -12.84
N LYS A 152 17.70 45.54 -14.04
CA LYS A 152 17.74 44.60 -15.19
C LYS A 152 18.72 43.44 -14.96
N ALA A 153 18.33 42.23 -15.33
CA ALA A 153 19.20 41.09 -15.69
C ALA A 153 18.43 40.13 -16.63
N PRO A 154 19.12 39.32 -17.47
CA PRO A 154 18.83 39.21 -18.90
C PRO A 154 17.80 38.15 -19.31
N GLU A 155 17.21 38.40 -20.49
CA GLU A 155 16.30 37.55 -21.24
C GLU A 155 16.91 36.18 -21.56
N VAL A 156 16.25 35.11 -21.08
CA VAL A 156 16.50 33.74 -21.54
C VAL A 156 15.53 33.44 -22.68
N GLN A 157 16.12 32.90 -23.73
CA GLN A 157 15.53 32.66 -25.04
C GLN A 157 14.26 31.80 -24.98
N ASN A 158 13.33 32.21 -25.83
CA ASN A 158 12.00 31.68 -26.05
C ASN A 158 12.06 30.22 -26.52
N ASP A 159 11.95 29.29 -25.58
CA ASP A 159 11.77 27.86 -25.89
C ASP A 159 10.32 27.66 -26.35
N LYS A 160 10.16 27.23 -27.61
CA LYS A 160 8.87 26.95 -28.23
C LYS A 160 8.09 25.98 -27.32
N LEU A 161 6.99 26.47 -26.79
CA LEU A 161 6.01 25.75 -25.99
C LEU A 161 5.52 24.51 -26.75
N MET A 162 6.13 23.35 -26.47
CA MET A 162 5.55 22.05 -26.75
C MET A 162 4.20 21.99 -26.00
N PRO A 163 3.15 21.39 -26.56
CA PRO A 163 1.85 21.29 -25.88
C PRO A 163 2.06 20.63 -24.51
N ASP A 164 1.47 21.23 -23.47
CA ASP A 164 1.66 20.88 -22.06
C ASP A 164 1.73 19.37 -21.85
N LYS A 165 2.93 18.87 -21.59
CA LYS A 165 3.15 17.49 -21.25
C LYS A 165 2.41 17.23 -19.94
N ARG A 166 1.27 16.54 -20.00
CA ARG A 166 0.50 16.19 -18.79
C ARG A 166 1.33 15.23 -17.95
N ILE A 167 1.96 15.76 -16.90
CA ILE A 167 2.73 14.96 -15.94
C ILE A 167 1.81 14.65 -14.77
N ALA A 168 1.31 13.42 -14.71
CA ALA A 168 0.50 12.97 -13.60
C ALA A 168 1.37 12.71 -12.35
N ASN A 169 0.90 13.08 -11.16
CA ASN A 169 1.56 12.77 -9.90
C ASN A 169 0.77 11.69 -9.14
N THR A 170 1.44 10.58 -8.80
CA THR A 170 0.79 9.43 -8.15
C THR A 170 1.65 8.87 -7.01
N GLY A 171 1.02 8.48 -5.90
CA GLY A 171 1.68 7.82 -4.78
C GLY A 171 1.72 6.29 -4.86
N LEU A 172 2.54 5.67 -4.03
CA LEU A 172 2.77 4.21 -4.03
C LEU A 172 1.52 3.38 -3.74
N GLU A 173 0.59 3.86 -2.93
CA GLU A 173 -0.68 3.18 -2.64
C GLU A 173 -1.47 2.90 -3.92
N LYS A 174 -1.72 3.95 -4.72
CA LYS A 174 -2.47 3.84 -5.97
C LYS A 174 -1.78 2.93 -6.97
N ILE A 175 -0.46 3.07 -7.10
CA ILE A 175 0.35 2.22 -7.98
C ILE A 175 0.23 0.76 -7.58
N LEU A 176 0.48 0.43 -6.31
CA LEU A 176 0.38 -0.94 -5.81
C LEU A 176 -1.02 -1.53 -6.04
N HIS A 177 -2.06 -0.79 -5.68
CA HIS A 177 -3.44 -1.23 -5.84
C HIS A 177 -3.77 -1.53 -7.31
N SER A 178 -3.35 -0.64 -8.22
CA SER A 178 -3.55 -0.85 -9.65
C SER A 178 -2.85 -2.11 -10.17
N LEU A 179 -1.60 -2.34 -9.74
CA LEU A 179 -0.80 -3.49 -10.18
C LEU A 179 -1.37 -4.81 -9.66
N LEU A 180 -1.80 -4.84 -8.40
CA LEU A 180 -2.47 -6.01 -7.80
C LEU A 180 -3.80 -6.35 -8.50
N ARG A 181 -4.44 -5.37 -9.14
CA ARG A 181 -5.67 -5.52 -9.92
C ARG A 181 -5.43 -5.74 -11.40
N GLY A 182 -4.17 -5.86 -11.84
CA GLY A 182 -3.83 -6.15 -13.22
C GLY A 182 -3.97 -4.95 -14.16
N SER A 183 -3.70 -3.73 -13.68
CA SER A 183 -3.53 -2.58 -14.58
C SER A 183 -2.40 -2.83 -15.59
N GLU A 184 -2.45 -2.13 -16.71
CA GLU A 184 -1.45 -2.27 -17.78
C GLU A 184 -0.15 -1.50 -17.48
N LEU A 185 -0.01 -0.93 -16.28
CA LEU A 185 1.12 -0.07 -15.92
C LEU A 185 2.46 -0.77 -16.12
N ALA A 186 2.60 -2.00 -15.62
CA ALA A 186 3.83 -2.78 -15.69
C ALA A 186 4.17 -3.28 -17.11
N THR A 187 3.27 -3.15 -18.08
CA THR A 187 3.53 -3.51 -19.49
C THR A 187 3.56 -2.29 -20.41
N SER A 188 3.14 -1.13 -19.92
CA SER A 188 3.04 0.11 -20.69
C SER A 188 4.40 0.75 -21.02
N ASP A 189 4.37 1.59 -22.04
CA ASP A 189 5.48 2.47 -22.42
C ASP A 189 5.46 3.83 -21.70
N LEU A 190 4.61 4.05 -20.70
CA LEU A 190 4.55 5.32 -19.97
C LEU A 190 5.93 5.70 -19.39
N TRP A 191 6.33 6.97 -19.51
CA TRP A 191 7.55 7.45 -18.85
C TRP A 191 7.29 7.70 -17.36
N VAL A 192 8.11 7.11 -16.50
CA VAL A 192 7.97 7.21 -15.05
C VAL A 192 9.21 7.85 -14.45
N TYR A 193 9.01 8.90 -13.67
CA TYR A 193 10.05 9.61 -12.92
C TYR A 193 10.03 9.16 -11.45
N THR A 194 11.17 8.70 -10.93
CA THR A 194 11.32 8.43 -9.48
C THR A 194 12.00 9.60 -8.75
N ASP A 195 12.59 10.52 -9.49
CA ASP A 195 13.11 11.79 -8.99
C ASP A 195 13.24 12.77 -10.18
N SER A 196 13.85 13.93 -9.94
CA SER A 196 14.06 14.95 -10.97
C SER A 196 15.09 14.55 -12.05
N LYS A 197 15.91 13.52 -11.81
CA LYS A 197 17.05 13.16 -12.66
C LYS A 197 16.78 11.91 -13.51
N TYR A 198 16.13 10.92 -12.94
CA TYR A 198 16.00 9.60 -13.55
C TYR A 198 14.56 9.32 -13.98
N ARG A 199 14.44 8.77 -15.21
CA ARG A 199 13.19 8.28 -15.78
C ARG A 199 13.36 6.91 -16.41
N TRP A 200 12.29 6.13 -16.44
CA TRP A 200 12.24 4.80 -17.04
C TRP A 200 10.94 4.62 -17.81
N ARG A 201 10.92 3.70 -18.78
CA ARG A 201 9.65 3.15 -19.27
C ARG A 201 9.04 2.29 -18.17
N ALA A 202 7.73 2.38 -17.96
CA ALA A 202 7.03 1.67 -16.89
C ALA A 202 7.29 0.15 -16.96
N LYS A 203 7.27 -0.44 -18.16
CA LYS A 203 7.62 -1.86 -18.41
C LYS A 203 9.03 -2.28 -18.00
N ASN A 204 9.95 -1.33 -17.90
CA ASN A 204 11.32 -1.57 -17.47
C ASN A 204 11.53 -1.22 -15.99
N LEU A 205 10.54 -0.63 -15.32
CA LEU A 205 10.63 -0.16 -13.95
C LEU A 205 9.86 -1.05 -12.97
N PHE A 206 8.61 -1.40 -13.30
CA PHE A 206 7.75 -2.20 -12.42
C PHE A 206 7.93 -3.69 -12.70
N VAL A 207 8.33 -4.45 -11.68
CA VAL A 207 8.66 -5.87 -11.81
C VAL A 207 7.93 -6.64 -10.72
N ASN A 208 7.15 -7.66 -11.08
CA ASN A 208 6.55 -8.54 -10.08
C ASN A 208 7.66 -9.35 -9.38
N PHE A 209 7.52 -9.67 -8.09
CA PHE A 209 8.52 -10.49 -7.39
C PHE A 209 8.78 -11.86 -8.06
N ALA A 210 7.79 -12.45 -8.73
CA ALA A 210 7.96 -13.69 -9.47
C ALA A 210 8.99 -13.56 -10.61
N ASP A 211 9.09 -12.37 -11.21
CA ASP A 211 9.96 -12.06 -12.34
C ASP A 211 11.21 -11.28 -11.91
N ALA A 212 11.48 -11.19 -10.60
CA ALA A 212 12.59 -10.41 -10.09
C ALA A 212 13.92 -11.03 -10.53
N GLU A 213 14.78 -10.23 -11.15
CA GLU A 213 16.13 -10.61 -11.55
C GLU A 213 17.14 -9.51 -11.21
N PRO A 214 18.38 -9.86 -10.81
CA PRO A 214 19.45 -8.89 -10.66
C PRO A 214 19.72 -8.12 -11.95
N THR A 215 19.83 -6.80 -11.85
CA THR A 215 20.14 -5.95 -13.00
C THR A 215 21.64 -5.81 -13.17
N GLU A 216 22.13 -5.80 -14.42
CA GLU A 216 23.56 -5.79 -14.75
C GLU A 216 24.37 -4.70 -14.04
N LYS A 217 23.79 -3.50 -13.88
CA LYS A 217 24.42 -2.33 -13.24
C LYS A 217 23.88 -2.05 -11.84
N GLY A 218 23.11 -2.96 -11.24
CA GLY A 218 22.43 -2.74 -9.97
C GLY A 218 21.45 -1.55 -10.02
N ALA A 219 20.89 -1.27 -11.20
CA ALA A 219 19.86 -0.27 -11.38
C ALA A 219 18.59 -0.67 -10.61
N PRO A 220 17.96 0.25 -9.87
CA PRO A 220 16.79 -0.10 -9.08
C PRO A 220 15.56 -0.36 -9.95
N ARG A 221 14.61 -1.09 -9.38
CA ARG A 221 13.27 -1.36 -9.92
C ARG A 221 12.23 -1.19 -8.83
N MET A 222 11.00 -0.94 -9.24
CA MET A 222 9.81 -0.97 -8.40
C MET A 222 9.30 -2.41 -8.34
N TYR A 223 9.68 -3.14 -7.29
CA TYR A 223 9.24 -4.51 -7.09
C TYR A 223 7.90 -4.55 -6.37
N TRP A 224 6.99 -5.42 -6.80
CA TRP A 224 5.64 -5.49 -6.24
C TRP A 224 5.07 -6.90 -6.21
N GLY A 225 4.05 -7.08 -5.37
CA GLY A 225 3.30 -8.33 -5.21
C GLY A 225 2.69 -8.43 -3.81
N THR A 226 2.52 -9.65 -3.31
CA THR A 226 2.07 -9.91 -1.94
C THR A 226 3.14 -10.58 -1.11
N ILE A 227 3.12 -10.33 0.20
CA ILE A 227 4.00 -10.99 1.16
C ILE A 227 3.38 -12.35 1.53
N SER A 228 4.21 -13.39 1.51
CA SER A 228 3.88 -14.74 2.00
C SER A 228 3.91 -14.78 3.52
N HIS A 229 5.07 -14.44 4.08
CA HIS A 229 5.41 -14.58 5.50
C HIS A 229 6.68 -13.79 5.82
N THR A 230 7.02 -13.71 7.09
CA THR A 230 8.32 -13.22 7.58
C THR A 230 9.19 -14.37 8.07
N ASP A 231 10.50 -14.17 8.19
CA ASP A 231 11.34 -15.05 9.00
C ASP A 231 10.95 -15.02 10.49
N LYS A 232 11.51 -15.93 11.30
CA LYS A 232 11.12 -16.10 12.72
C LYS A 232 11.43 -14.84 13.53
N GLU A 233 12.52 -14.19 13.17
CA GLU A 233 13.08 -12.98 13.77
C GLU A 233 12.33 -11.72 13.30
N GLY A 234 11.56 -11.80 12.20
CA GLY A 234 10.83 -10.67 11.63
C GLY A 234 11.74 -9.61 11.00
N LEU A 235 12.90 -10.03 10.49
CA LEU A 235 13.93 -9.22 9.85
C LEU A 235 13.92 -9.39 8.32
N TRP A 236 13.16 -10.33 7.79
CA TRP A 236 13.00 -10.58 6.36
C TRP A 236 11.54 -10.71 5.97
N LEU A 237 11.18 -10.11 4.83
CA LEU A 237 9.91 -10.35 4.15
C LEU A 237 10.14 -11.31 2.98
N ASN A 238 9.27 -12.30 2.84
CA ASN A 238 9.30 -13.28 1.76
C ASN A 238 8.06 -13.11 0.88
N PRO A 239 8.19 -12.81 -0.42
CA PRO A 239 7.05 -12.72 -1.34
C PRO A 239 6.33 -14.07 -1.53
N ALA A 240 5.03 -14.04 -1.87
CA ALA A 240 4.21 -15.24 -2.11
C ALA A 240 4.63 -16.04 -3.35
N ASP A 241 5.01 -15.35 -4.41
CA ASP A 241 5.15 -15.95 -5.75
C ASP A 241 6.62 -16.19 -6.14
N SER A 242 7.51 -16.15 -5.15
CA SER A 242 8.92 -16.48 -5.35
C SER A 242 9.45 -17.24 -4.13
N LYS A 243 10.14 -18.36 -4.40
CA LYS A 243 10.81 -19.18 -3.38
C LYS A 243 12.22 -18.69 -3.09
N ASP A 244 12.81 -17.95 -4.01
CA ASP A 244 14.21 -17.52 -3.99
C ASP A 244 14.38 -16.02 -3.73
N VAL A 245 13.32 -15.23 -3.57
CA VAL A 245 13.41 -13.79 -3.25
C VAL A 245 13.27 -13.54 -1.75
N GLY A 246 14.10 -12.63 -1.23
CA GLY A 246 13.97 -12.10 0.13
C GLY A 246 14.20 -10.60 0.18
N ILE A 247 13.44 -9.92 1.05
CA ILE A 247 13.57 -8.48 1.28
C ILE A 247 14.04 -8.28 2.74
N PRO A 248 15.32 -7.96 2.97
CA PRO A 248 15.80 -7.67 4.31
C PRO A 248 15.21 -6.34 4.78
N ILE A 249 14.60 -6.37 5.96
CA ILE A 249 14.07 -5.20 6.68
C ILE A 249 14.80 -4.99 8.01
N ASP A 250 15.96 -5.64 8.19
CA ASP A 250 16.83 -5.42 9.33
C ASP A 250 17.23 -3.93 9.45
N GLY A 251 17.14 -3.40 10.67
CA GLY A 251 17.32 -2.00 11.00
C GLY A 251 16.14 -1.07 10.69
N ILE A 252 15.11 -1.51 9.95
CA ILE A 252 13.89 -0.72 9.67
C ILE A 252 12.59 -1.39 10.12
N ALA A 253 12.66 -2.62 10.63
CA ALA A 253 11.48 -3.44 10.94
C ALA A 253 10.52 -2.77 11.95
N ALA A 254 11.03 -2.11 12.99
CA ALA A 254 10.20 -1.44 14.00
C ALA A 254 9.44 -0.24 13.42
N GLU A 255 10.14 0.63 12.68
CA GLU A 255 9.55 1.81 12.03
C GLU A 255 8.55 1.40 10.94
N LEU A 256 8.86 0.34 10.18
CA LEU A 256 7.96 -0.24 9.19
C LEU A 256 6.65 -0.72 9.85
N LYS A 257 6.75 -1.50 10.93
CA LYS A 257 5.58 -1.99 11.68
C LYS A 257 4.71 -0.85 12.18
N GLN A 258 5.34 0.19 12.74
CA GLN A 258 4.64 1.38 13.22
C GLN A 258 3.93 2.12 12.08
N ARG A 259 4.64 2.35 10.96
CA ARG A 259 4.14 3.12 9.81
C ARG A 259 2.95 2.47 9.11
N PHE A 260 2.89 1.14 9.09
CA PHE A 260 1.82 0.41 8.39
C PHE A 260 0.85 -0.31 9.34
N GLY A 261 0.97 -0.11 10.66
CA GLY A 261 0.09 -0.73 11.66
C GLY A 261 0.18 -2.27 11.69
N LEU A 262 1.38 -2.82 11.47
CA LEU A 262 1.64 -4.26 11.44
C LEU A 262 2.11 -4.73 12.82
N SER A 263 1.15 -5.14 13.64
CA SER A 263 1.37 -5.50 15.04
C SER A 263 1.62 -7.01 15.26
N ASP A 264 1.09 -7.84 14.37
CA ASP A 264 1.22 -9.29 14.39
C ASP A 264 2.01 -9.74 13.16
N ARG A 265 2.76 -10.85 13.29
CA ARG A 265 3.44 -11.49 12.14
C ARG A 265 2.46 -11.76 11.00
N ARG A 266 1.21 -12.05 11.34
CA ARG A 266 0.15 -12.35 10.37
C ARG A 266 -0.39 -11.15 9.63
N ASP A 267 -0.16 -9.94 10.13
CA ASP A 267 -0.54 -8.71 9.41
C ASP A 267 0.24 -8.54 8.10
N PHE A 268 1.40 -9.20 7.98
CA PHE A 268 2.19 -9.21 6.76
C PHE A 268 1.61 -10.15 5.71
N GLU A 269 0.91 -11.21 6.10
CA GLU A 269 0.60 -12.31 5.19
C GLU A 269 -0.55 -11.94 4.27
N GLY A 270 -0.35 -12.06 2.95
CA GLY A 270 -1.28 -11.58 1.94
C GLY A 270 -1.33 -10.05 1.83
N ALA A 271 -0.56 -9.30 2.63
CA ALA A 271 -0.44 -7.86 2.47
C ALA A 271 0.24 -7.56 1.12
N GLY A 272 -0.32 -6.59 0.40
CA GLY A 272 0.30 -6.05 -0.80
C GLY A 272 1.55 -5.28 -0.42
N ILE A 273 2.61 -5.36 -1.21
CA ILE A 273 3.82 -4.56 -1.01
C ILE A 273 4.34 -4.06 -2.35
N ILE A 274 4.82 -2.82 -2.35
CA ILE A 274 5.64 -2.25 -3.43
C ILE A 274 6.86 -1.56 -2.82
N LEU A 275 8.03 -1.69 -3.45
CA LEU A 275 9.22 -0.95 -3.05
C LEU A 275 10.18 -0.65 -4.20
N LEU A 276 10.85 0.50 -4.14
CA LEU A 276 12.01 0.79 -4.99
C LEU A 276 13.25 0.15 -4.37
N GLY A 277 13.87 -0.80 -5.07
CA GLY A 277 15.02 -1.53 -4.53
C GLY A 277 16.01 -2.01 -5.58
N LYS A 278 17.16 -2.49 -5.11
CA LYS A 278 18.15 -3.19 -5.94
C LYS A 278 18.03 -4.69 -5.72
N CYS A 279 17.98 -5.46 -6.80
CA CYS A 279 18.02 -6.92 -6.75
C CYS A 279 19.44 -7.42 -7.02
N PHE A 280 19.91 -8.38 -6.22
CA PHE A 280 21.19 -9.05 -6.41
C PHE A 280 21.15 -10.48 -5.88
N TRP A 281 22.01 -11.34 -6.40
CA TRP A 281 22.20 -12.67 -5.85
C TRP A 281 22.94 -12.59 -4.51
N ASN A 282 22.56 -13.45 -3.57
CA ASN A 282 23.40 -13.74 -2.41
C ASN A 282 24.72 -14.40 -2.85
N LYS A 283 25.69 -14.50 -1.93
CA LYS A 283 27.00 -15.10 -2.22
C LYS A 283 26.92 -16.50 -2.83
N ALA A 284 25.95 -17.31 -2.39
CA ALA A 284 25.75 -18.68 -2.85
C ALA A 284 24.95 -18.80 -4.17
N LYS A 285 24.44 -17.68 -4.72
CA LYS A 285 23.56 -17.64 -5.91
C LYS A 285 22.34 -18.57 -5.85
N ASN A 286 21.81 -18.81 -4.66
CA ASN A 286 20.60 -19.60 -4.45
C ASN A 286 19.41 -18.76 -3.97
N ARG A 287 19.64 -17.47 -3.70
CA ARG A 287 18.62 -16.52 -3.26
C ARG A 287 18.88 -15.15 -3.83
N LYS A 288 17.85 -14.53 -4.39
CA LYS A 288 17.80 -13.12 -4.78
C LYS A 288 17.41 -12.27 -3.58
N ILE A 289 18.11 -11.17 -3.40
CA ILE A 289 17.91 -10.22 -2.31
C ILE A 289 17.49 -8.89 -2.93
N ILE A 290 16.33 -8.39 -2.53
CA ILE A 290 15.87 -7.05 -2.94
C ILE A 290 16.08 -6.10 -1.76
N GLN A 291 17.12 -5.28 -1.85
CA GLN A 291 17.43 -4.29 -0.83
C GLN A 291 16.69 -2.98 -1.11
N LEU A 292 15.96 -2.48 -0.11
CA LEU A 292 15.28 -1.20 -0.17
C LEU A 292 16.27 -0.07 -0.47
N TRP A 293 15.93 0.78 -1.44
CA TRP A 293 16.80 1.86 -1.87
C TRP A 293 17.10 2.83 -0.72
N ASN A 294 18.38 2.99 -0.38
CA ASN A 294 18.88 3.83 0.72
C ASN A 294 18.26 3.51 2.10
N LYS A 295 17.63 2.35 2.29
CA LYS A 295 16.82 2.03 3.48
C LYS A 295 15.71 3.06 3.76
N ASP A 296 15.27 3.80 2.75
CA ASP A 296 14.27 4.86 2.89
C ASP A 296 12.84 4.27 2.83
N LEU A 297 12.15 4.25 3.97
CA LEU A 297 10.78 3.75 4.06
C LEU A 297 9.78 4.53 3.20
N LYS A 298 10.09 5.77 2.78
CA LYS A 298 9.25 6.51 1.83
C LYS A 298 9.16 5.83 0.47
N ARG A 299 10.16 5.01 0.14
CA ARG A 299 10.25 4.25 -1.11
C ARG A 299 9.60 2.87 -1.03
N MET A 300 8.83 2.61 0.02
CA MET A 300 8.08 1.37 0.22
C MET A 300 6.67 1.67 0.70
N PHE A 301 5.73 0.82 0.31
CA PHE A 301 4.37 0.87 0.80
C PHE A 301 3.84 -0.55 1.00
N ILE A 302 3.13 -0.78 2.11
CA ILE A 302 2.45 -2.04 2.43
C ILE A 302 0.96 -1.76 2.60
N SER A 303 0.13 -2.51 1.87
CA SER A 303 -1.32 -2.53 1.97
C SER A 303 -1.74 -3.76 2.76
N LYS A 304 -2.05 -3.56 4.06
CA LYS A 304 -2.60 -4.63 4.92
C LYS A 304 -3.92 -5.12 4.31
N VAL A 305 -4.22 -6.41 4.47
CA VAL A 305 -5.56 -6.94 4.16
C VAL A 305 -6.56 -6.31 5.15
N ASP A 306 -7.57 -5.61 4.64
CA ASP A 306 -8.57 -4.96 5.48
C ASP A 306 -9.29 -6.02 6.34
N GLU A 307 -9.44 -5.71 7.63
CA GLU A 307 -10.10 -6.60 8.58
C GLU A 307 -11.62 -6.66 8.36
N ASP A 308 -12.18 -5.80 7.50
CA ASP A 308 -13.61 -5.70 7.21
C ASP A 308 -14.10 -6.82 6.25
N GLU A 309 -13.29 -7.88 6.06
CA GLU A 309 -13.56 -9.09 5.26
C GLU A 309 -13.91 -10.34 6.09
#